data_AF-A0A519UFN4-F1
#
_entry.id   AF-A0A519UFN4-F1
#
_cell.length_a   1.000
_cell.length_b   1.000
_cell.length_c   1.000
_cell.angle_alpha   90.00
_cell.angle_beta   90.00
_cell.angle_gamma   90.00
#
_symmetry.space_group_name_H-M   'P 1'
#
loop_
_entity.id
_entity.type
_entity.pdbx_description
1 polymer ?
#
loop_
_entity_poly.entity_id
_entity_poly.type
_entity_poly.pdbx_seq_one_letter_code
_entity_poly.pdbx_strand_id
1 'polypeptide(L)'
;MKTLYLLATAALLTWASAPAVAAAPPAPPANANFASERGLAFGMRLDGQPLTRPVARQVHVDRLAAGQHWADFSLPTPYGPPLRFRTQVWLEPGFETSYVLVLRPGYGPQLRQVGAVPVAGPAYGPGAGYYGGYPPPAPGYNGGYSAPAPGAPTSPGGYYG
;
A
#
# COMPACT_ATOMS: atom_id res chain seq x y z
N MET A 1 -30.46 63.65 -3.80
CA MET A 1 -30.28 62.34 -4.48
C MET A 1 -28.81 62.05 -4.84
N LYS A 2 -27.83 62.45 -4.01
CA LYS A 2 -26.38 62.34 -4.34
C LYS A 2 -25.63 61.36 -3.42
N THR A 3 -26.23 61.02 -2.28
CA THR A 3 -25.69 60.12 -1.25
C THR A 3 -25.90 58.62 -1.54
N LEU A 4 -26.83 58.27 -2.44
CA LEU A 4 -27.11 56.87 -2.79
C LEU A 4 -26.07 56.26 -3.75
N TYR A 5 -25.37 57.08 -4.55
CA TYR A 5 -24.38 56.59 -5.51
C TYR A 5 -23.03 56.20 -4.88
N LEU A 6 -22.70 56.75 -3.69
CA LEU A 6 -21.45 56.43 -2.99
C LEU A 6 -21.50 55.06 -2.28
N LEU A 7 -22.67 54.60 -1.85
CA LEU A 7 -22.82 53.29 -1.22
C LEU A 7 -22.74 52.15 -2.23
N ALA A 8 -23.21 52.38 -3.47
CA ALA A 8 -23.16 51.37 -4.54
C ALA A 8 -21.72 51.10 -5.02
N THR A 9 -20.83 52.09 -4.96
CA THR A 9 -19.42 51.93 -5.38
C THR A 9 -18.56 51.22 -4.32
N ALA A 10 -18.87 51.37 -3.03
CA ALA A 10 -18.17 50.66 -1.96
C ALA A 10 -18.49 49.15 -1.93
N ALA A 11 -19.69 48.75 -2.34
CA ALA A 11 -20.10 47.34 -2.36
C ALA A 11 -19.49 46.52 -3.51
N LEU A 12 -19.09 47.17 -4.61
CA LEU A 12 -18.47 46.50 -5.76
C LEU A 12 -16.97 46.23 -5.56
N LEU A 13 -16.30 46.98 -4.68
CA LEU A 13 -14.85 46.82 -4.43
C LEU A 13 -14.51 45.70 -3.44
N THR A 14 -15.46 45.28 -2.60
CA THR A 14 -15.25 44.21 -1.61
C THR A 14 -15.40 42.79 -2.20
N TRP A 15 -15.98 42.64 -3.39
CA TRP A 15 -16.11 41.33 -4.04
C TRP A 15 -14.86 40.88 -4.81
N ALA A 16 -13.93 41.80 -5.09
CA ALA A 16 -12.72 41.54 -5.86
C ALA A 16 -11.55 40.95 -5.04
N SER A 17 -11.73 40.74 -3.73
CA SER A 17 -10.67 40.28 -2.81
C SER A 17 -10.95 38.88 -2.28
N ALA A 18 -11.37 37.95 -3.13
CA ALA A 18 -11.32 36.53 -2.76
C ALA A 18 -9.86 36.07 -2.91
N PRO A 19 -9.13 35.72 -1.83
CA PRO A 19 -7.83 35.09 -1.98
C PRO A 19 -8.06 33.79 -2.75
N ALA A 20 -7.38 33.65 -3.89
CA ALA A 20 -7.30 32.38 -4.58
C ALA A 20 -6.63 31.39 -3.62
N VAL A 21 -7.45 30.52 -3.02
CA VAL A 21 -6.94 29.43 -2.19
C VAL A 21 -6.20 28.53 -3.16
N ALA A 22 -4.87 28.61 -3.16
CA ALA A 22 -4.04 27.72 -3.96
C ALA A 22 -4.37 26.29 -3.51
N ALA A 23 -5.02 25.53 -4.39
CA ALA A 23 -5.28 24.11 -4.13
C ALA A 23 -3.92 23.43 -3.92
N ALA A 24 -3.75 22.80 -2.77
CA ALA A 24 -2.57 21.98 -2.51
C ALA A 24 -2.44 20.92 -3.61
N PRO A 25 -1.22 20.59 -4.06
CA PRO A 25 -1.03 19.55 -5.04
C PRO A 25 -1.65 18.24 -4.53
N PRO A 26 -2.28 17.44 -5.41
CA PRO A 26 -2.89 16.18 -5.01
C PRO A 26 -1.82 15.27 -4.42
N ALA A 27 -2.11 14.71 -3.24
CA ALA A 27 -1.20 13.78 -2.59
C ALA A 27 -0.91 12.57 -3.51
N PRO A 28 0.33 12.08 -3.54
CA PRO A 28 0.65 10.90 -4.33
C PRO A 28 -0.24 9.72 -3.89
N PRO A 29 -0.67 8.87 -4.83
CA PRO A 29 -1.50 7.71 -4.52
C PRO A 29 -0.79 6.78 -3.53
N ALA A 30 -1.59 6.10 -2.72
CA ALA A 30 -1.12 5.07 -1.81
C ALA A 30 -1.61 3.69 -2.28
N ASN A 31 -0.84 2.67 -1.93
CA ASN A 31 -1.21 1.28 -2.13
C ASN A 31 -1.50 0.63 -0.77
N ALA A 32 -2.36 -0.38 -0.75
CA ALA A 32 -2.68 -1.09 0.47
C ALA A 32 -2.79 -2.60 0.23
N ASN A 33 -2.19 -3.38 1.12
CA ASN A 33 -2.29 -4.83 1.13
C ASN A 33 -2.90 -5.29 2.45
N PHE A 34 -3.98 -6.06 2.38
CA PHE A 34 -4.68 -6.62 3.54
C PHE A 34 -4.60 -8.13 3.46
N ALA A 35 -4.02 -8.79 4.46
CA ALA A 35 -3.94 -10.25 4.54
C ALA A 35 -4.45 -10.75 5.89
N SER A 36 -4.83 -12.02 5.99
CA SER A 36 -5.18 -12.64 7.28
C SER A 36 -4.06 -13.55 7.79
N GLU A 37 -3.76 -13.48 9.09
CA GLU A 37 -2.61 -14.17 9.72
C GLU A 37 -2.61 -15.70 9.49
N ARG A 38 -3.80 -16.30 9.36
CA ARG A 38 -3.98 -17.76 9.23
C ARG A 38 -4.63 -18.18 7.90
N GLY A 39 -4.62 -17.30 6.89
CA GLY A 39 -5.30 -17.56 5.62
C GLY A 39 -6.82 -17.69 5.76
N LEU A 40 -7.40 -17.09 6.81
CA LEU A 40 -8.84 -16.97 6.98
C LEU A 40 -9.42 -16.13 5.85
N ALA A 41 -10.53 -16.60 5.29
CA ALA A 41 -11.28 -15.82 4.32
C ALA A 41 -11.99 -14.65 5.04
N PHE A 42 -12.03 -13.48 4.41
CA PHE A 42 -12.76 -12.31 4.88
C PHE A 42 -13.34 -11.54 3.69
N GLY A 43 -14.51 -10.96 3.89
CA GLY A 43 -15.04 -9.91 3.04
C GLY A 43 -14.50 -8.56 3.52
N MET A 44 -14.19 -7.65 2.59
CA MET A 44 -13.70 -6.32 2.91
C MET A 44 -14.44 -5.25 2.11
N ARG A 45 -14.75 -4.14 2.78
CA ARG A 45 -15.13 -2.87 2.16
C ARG A 45 -14.18 -1.78 2.63
N LEU A 46 -13.84 -0.89 1.72
CA LEU A 46 -13.06 0.31 2.02
C LEU A 46 -13.92 1.52 1.67
N ASP A 47 -14.16 2.39 2.65
CA ASP A 47 -15.05 3.55 2.54
C ASP A 47 -16.45 3.21 1.99
N GLY A 48 -16.95 2.02 2.37
CA GLY A 48 -18.23 1.48 1.90
C GLY A 48 -18.18 0.79 0.54
N GLN A 49 -17.08 0.88 -0.22
CA GLN A 49 -16.90 0.18 -1.49
C GLN A 49 -16.45 -1.27 -1.27
N PRO A 50 -17.19 -2.28 -1.76
CA PRO A 50 -16.78 -3.67 -1.63
C PRO A 50 -15.56 -3.98 -2.51
N LEU A 51 -14.48 -4.42 -1.89
CA LEU A 51 -13.23 -4.79 -2.57
C LEU A 51 -13.16 -6.29 -2.87
N THR A 52 -13.91 -7.10 -2.14
CA THR A 52 -13.95 -8.57 -2.30
C THR A 52 -15.27 -9.02 -2.91
N ARG A 53 -15.22 -10.03 -3.78
CA ARG A 53 -16.41 -10.77 -4.25
C ARG A 53 -16.27 -12.26 -3.92
N PRO A 54 -16.99 -12.86 -2.95
CA PRO A 54 -17.58 -12.34 -1.69
C PRO A 54 -16.62 -12.41 -0.48
N VAL A 55 -15.53 -13.18 -0.56
CA VAL A 55 -14.47 -13.29 0.46
C VAL A 55 -13.11 -13.50 -0.22
N ALA A 56 -12.04 -13.04 0.41
CA ALA A 56 -10.65 -13.24 0.00
C ALA A 56 -9.76 -13.52 1.22
N ARG A 57 -8.55 -14.04 1.01
CA ARG A 57 -7.53 -14.18 2.08
C ARG A 57 -6.51 -13.06 2.07
N GLN A 58 -6.40 -12.41 0.92
CA GLN A 58 -5.54 -11.27 0.69
C GLN A 58 -6.23 -10.34 -0.31
N VAL A 59 -6.16 -9.05 -0.06
CA VAL A 59 -6.71 -7.99 -0.92
C VAL A 59 -5.62 -6.97 -1.12
N HIS A 60 -5.19 -6.81 -2.37
CA HIS A 60 -4.28 -5.76 -2.78
C HIS A 60 -5.08 -4.69 -3.51
N VAL A 61 -4.85 -3.43 -3.15
CA VAL A 61 -5.55 -2.29 -3.74
C VAL A 61 -4.53 -1.25 -4.12
N ASP A 62 -4.55 -0.89 -5.39
CA ASP A 62 -3.68 0.11 -5.98
C ASP A 62 -4.37 1.47 -6.07
N ARG A 63 -3.56 2.53 -6.03
CA ARG A 63 -3.98 3.90 -6.34
C ARG A 63 -5.14 4.42 -5.49
N LEU A 64 -5.10 4.10 -4.20
CA LEU A 64 -6.00 4.72 -3.23
C LEU A 64 -5.60 6.18 -2.99
N ALA A 65 -6.60 7.01 -2.69
CA ALA A 65 -6.33 8.32 -2.14
C ALA A 65 -5.51 8.13 -0.84
N ALA A 66 -4.53 8.98 -0.60
CA ALA A 66 -3.81 8.95 0.66
C ALA A 66 -4.64 9.60 1.77
N GLY A 67 -4.46 9.14 3.00
CA GLY A 67 -5.15 9.68 4.17
C GLY A 67 -5.84 8.61 5.01
N GLN A 68 -6.91 9.02 5.69
CA GLN A 68 -7.64 8.17 6.63
C GLN A 68 -8.84 7.51 5.93
N HIS A 69 -8.89 6.18 5.98
CA HIS A 69 -9.95 5.38 5.39
C HIS A 69 -10.63 4.51 6.41
N TRP A 70 -11.89 4.18 6.16
CA TRP A 70 -12.64 3.21 6.93
C TRP A 70 -12.60 1.84 6.26
N ALA A 71 -12.08 0.84 6.97
CA ALA A 71 -12.08 -0.53 6.53
C ALA A 71 -13.12 -1.34 7.32
N ASP A 72 -14.11 -1.87 6.61
CA ASP A 72 -15.11 -2.80 7.14
C ASP A 72 -14.74 -4.22 6.75
N PHE A 73 -14.67 -5.12 7.72
CA PHE A 73 -14.37 -6.52 7.53
C PHE A 73 -15.55 -7.40 7.93
N SER A 74 -15.73 -8.50 7.21
CA SER A 74 -16.74 -9.52 7.49
C SER A 74 -16.10 -10.89 7.40
N LEU A 75 -15.94 -11.58 8.53
CA LEU A 75 -15.41 -12.94 8.56
C LEU A 75 -16.54 -13.96 8.59
N PRO A 76 -16.53 -14.97 7.70
CA PRO A 76 -17.42 -16.10 7.81
C PRO A 76 -17.06 -16.89 9.07
N THR A 77 -18.07 -17.17 9.89
CA THR A 77 -17.96 -18.04 11.06
C THR A 77 -18.58 -19.40 10.73
N PRO A 78 -18.00 -20.52 11.18
CA PRO A 78 -18.56 -21.85 10.93
C PRO A 78 -19.94 -22.05 11.58
N TYR A 79 -20.20 -21.34 12.68
CA TYR A 79 -21.46 -21.39 13.40
C TYR A 79 -21.93 -19.96 13.69
N GLY A 80 -23.07 -19.56 13.13
CA GLY A 80 -23.70 -18.26 13.39
C GLY A 80 -23.47 -17.18 12.31
N PRO A 81 -23.94 -15.95 12.57
CA PRO A 81 -23.81 -14.84 11.64
C PRO A 81 -22.35 -14.39 11.47
N PRO A 82 -21.96 -13.84 10.30
CA PRO A 82 -20.60 -13.38 10.07
C PRO A 82 -20.14 -12.37 11.12
N LEU A 83 -18.90 -12.53 11.61
CA LEU A 83 -18.26 -11.59 12.51
C LEU A 83 -17.88 -10.33 11.72
N ARG A 84 -18.41 -9.17 12.12
CA ARG A 84 -18.17 -7.90 11.44
C ARG A 84 -17.47 -6.92 12.38
N PHE A 85 -16.49 -6.20 11.84
CA PHE A 85 -15.86 -5.10 12.56
C PHE A 85 -15.38 -4.02 11.59
N ARG A 86 -15.30 -2.79 12.10
CA ARG A 86 -14.88 -1.60 11.35
C ARG A 86 -13.67 -1.00 12.05
N THR A 87 -12.68 -0.58 11.28
CA THR A 87 -11.48 0.07 11.81
C THR A 87 -10.97 1.17 10.88
N GLN A 88 -10.22 2.11 11.43
CA GLN A 88 -9.57 3.17 10.66
C GLN A 88 -8.20 2.69 10.20
N VAL A 89 -7.87 2.96 8.95
CA VAL A 89 -6.55 2.71 8.38
C VAL A 89 -5.98 4.01 7.84
N TRP A 90 -4.69 4.21 8.05
CA TRP A 90 -3.97 5.36 7.51
C TRP A 90 -3.15 4.90 6.30
N LEU A 91 -3.38 5.52 5.16
CA LEU A 91 -2.64 5.25 3.94
C LEU A 91 -1.66 6.38 3.71
N GLU A 92 -0.39 6.07 3.89
CA GLU A 92 0.67 7.07 3.74
C GLU A 92 0.88 7.41 2.25
N PRO A 93 0.95 8.69 1.87
CA PRO A 93 1.09 9.09 0.48
C PRO A 93 2.37 8.53 -0.15
N GLY A 94 2.23 7.84 -1.30
CA GLY A 94 3.37 7.25 -1.99
C GLY A 94 3.93 5.97 -1.36
N PHE A 95 3.22 5.37 -0.39
CA PHE A 95 3.59 4.10 0.22
C PHE A 95 2.56 3.01 -0.04
N GLU A 96 3.05 1.79 -0.15
CA GLU A 96 2.29 0.56 0.01
C GLU A 96 2.28 0.17 1.48
N THR A 97 1.12 0.27 2.11
CA THR A 97 0.94 -0.11 3.52
C THR A 97 0.37 -1.52 3.62
N SER A 98 1.07 -2.39 4.34
CA SER A 98 0.65 -3.77 4.58
C SER A 98 -0.01 -3.91 5.94
N TYR A 99 -1.20 -4.49 5.96
CA TYR A 99 -2.03 -4.76 7.12
C TYR A 99 -2.34 -6.25 7.24
N VAL A 100 -2.26 -6.76 8.47
CA VAL A 100 -2.62 -8.15 8.78
C VAL A 100 -3.79 -8.16 9.75
N LEU A 101 -4.83 -8.89 9.36
CA LEU A 101 -5.98 -9.23 10.18
C LEU A 101 -5.61 -10.37 11.12
N VAL A 102 -5.66 -10.07 12.41
CA VAL A 102 -5.29 -10.92 13.54
C VAL A 102 -6.56 -11.33 14.27
N LEU A 103 -6.77 -12.65 14.41
CA LEU A 103 -7.83 -13.22 15.23
C LEU A 103 -7.20 -14.09 16.30
N ARG A 104 -7.34 -13.67 17.56
CA ARG A 104 -6.83 -14.39 18.73
C ARG A 104 -8.00 -14.92 19.56
N PRO A 105 -7.97 -16.19 20.00
CA PRO A 105 -8.95 -16.69 20.94
C PRO A 105 -9.03 -15.80 22.19
N GLY A 106 -10.24 -15.42 22.60
CA GLY A 106 -10.47 -14.56 23.77
C GLY A 106 -10.31 -13.05 23.51
N TYR A 107 -9.90 -12.64 22.30
CA TYR A 107 -9.79 -11.23 21.91
C TYR A 107 -10.64 -10.94 20.67
N GLY A 108 -11.10 -9.70 20.54
CA GLY A 108 -11.77 -9.24 19.32
C GLY A 108 -10.83 -9.27 18.11
N PRO A 109 -11.39 -9.23 16.88
CA PRO A 109 -10.60 -9.10 15.67
C PRO A 109 -9.83 -7.79 15.67
N GLN A 110 -8.56 -7.83 15.26
CA GLN A 110 -7.68 -6.66 15.21
C GLN A 110 -7.01 -6.56 13.85
N LEU A 111 -6.75 -5.33 13.42
CA LEU A 111 -5.93 -5.06 12.25
C LEU A 111 -4.59 -4.49 12.71
N ARG A 112 -3.49 -5.11 12.27
CA ARG A 112 -2.13 -4.68 12.61
C ARG A 112 -1.40 -4.25 11.36
N GLN A 113 -0.84 -3.04 11.35
CA GLN A 113 0.11 -2.65 10.32
C GLN A 113 1.41 -3.45 10.51
N VAL A 114 1.89 -4.07 9.43
CA VAL A 114 3.12 -4.89 9.46
C VAL A 114 4.27 -4.22 8.72
N GLY A 115 3.99 -3.26 7.83
CA GLY A 115 5.01 -2.48 7.15
C GLY A 115 4.41 -1.41 6.26
N ALA A 116 5.27 -0.48 5.83
CA ALA A 116 5.01 0.49 4.79
C ALA A 116 6.25 0.55 3.89
N VAL A 117 6.08 0.35 2.60
CA VAL A 117 7.16 0.32 1.61
C VAL A 117 6.89 1.42 0.59
N PRO A 118 7.87 2.23 0.17
CA PRO A 118 7.63 3.25 -0.85
C PRO A 118 7.17 2.58 -2.15
N VAL A 119 6.08 3.09 -2.74
CA VAL A 119 5.64 2.67 -4.07
C VAL A 119 6.69 3.21 -5.04
N ALA A 120 7.44 2.32 -5.68
CA ALA A 120 8.37 2.70 -6.73
C ALA A 120 7.57 3.43 -7.83
N GLY A 121 7.72 4.75 -7.92
CA GLY A 121 6.91 5.58 -8.80
C GLY A 121 7.12 5.23 -10.27
N PRO A 122 6.17 5.57 -11.16
CA PRO A 122 6.47 5.63 -12.59
C PRO A 122 7.63 6.60 -12.81
N ALA A 123 8.71 6.11 -13.41
CA ALA A 123 9.91 6.89 -13.71
C ALA A 123 9.58 8.02 -14.71
N TYR A 124 9.17 9.19 -14.21
CA TYR A 124 9.08 10.42 -14.99
C TYR A 124 10.41 11.19 -14.88
N GLY A 125 11.41 10.70 -15.60
CA GLY A 125 12.69 11.38 -15.77
C GLY A 125 13.60 10.61 -16.73
N PRO A 126 14.20 11.25 -17.76
CA PRO A 126 15.23 10.62 -18.57
C PRO A 126 16.54 10.66 -17.77
N GLY A 127 16.75 9.70 -16.88
CA GLY A 127 18.01 9.62 -16.13
C GLY A 127 18.02 8.60 -15.00
N ALA A 128 18.99 7.69 -15.08
CA ALA A 128 19.42 6.72 -14.08
C ALA A 128 18.50 5.52 -13.86
N GLY A 129 18.68 4.51 -14.72
CA GLY A 129 18.62 3.13 -14.24
C GLY A 129 19.70 2.86 -13.18
N TYR A 130 19.49 1.75 -12.47
CA TYR A 130 20.38 1.12 -11.47
C TYR A 130 20.28 1.68 -10.02
N TYR A 131 20.28 0.90 -8.94
CA TYR A 131 20.76 -0.47 -8.70
C TYR A 131 19.86 -1.20 -7.67
N GLY A 132 19.12 -2.22 -8.12
CA GLY A 132 18.90 -3.43 -7.33
C GLY A 132 20.17 -4.26 -7.45
N GLY A 133 21.15 -4.01 -6.58
CA GLY A 133 22.45 -4.67 -6.59
C GLY A 133 22.73 -5.19 -5.19
N TYR A 134 22.90 -6.51 -5.08
CA TYR A 134 23.64 -7.10 -3.97
C TYR A 134 24.92 -6.29 -3.72
N PRO A 135 25.34 -6.12 -2.46
CA PRO A 135 26.63 -5.51 -2.17
C PRO A 135 27.72 -6.29 -2.93
N PRO A 136 28.61 -5.61 -3.68
CA PRO A 136 29.74 -6.31 -4.28
C PRO A 136 30.57 -6.96 -3.17
N PRO A 137 31.02 -8.22 -3.34
CA PRO A 137 31.91 -8.83 -2.38
C PRO A 137 33.18 -7.98 -2.27
N ALA A 138 33.55 -7.65 -1.03
CA ALA A 138 34.77 -6.93 -0.73
C ALA A 138 35.98 -7.63 -1.38
N PRO A 139 36.94 -6.90 -1.97
CA PRO A 139 38.12 -7.50 -2.56
C PRO A 139 39.03 -8.01 -1.46
N GLY A 140 38.93 -9.31 -1.16
CA GLY A 140 39.89 -9.97 -0.29
C GLY A 140 39.32 -11.07 0.59
N TYR A 141 38.72 -12.11 0.00
CA TYR A 141 38.78 -13.44 0.62
C TYR A 141 38.79 -14.52 -0.46
N ASN A 142 39.96 -15.12 -0.61
CA ASN A 142 40.21 -16.34 -1.37
C ASN A 142 39.46 -17.49 -0.70
N GLY A 143 38.49 -18.07 -1.40
CA GLY A 143 37.69 -19.19 -0.93
C GLY A 143 37.09 -19.91 -2.13
N GLY A 144 37.94 -20.67 -2.82
CA GLY A 144 37.57 -21.38 -4.04
C GLY A 144 36.46 -22.40 -3.80
N TYR A 145 35.43 -22.31 -4.65
CA TYR A 145 34.64 -23.46 -5.09
C TYR A 145 34.26 -23.22 -6.55
N SER A 146 34.98 -23.89 -7.44
CA SER A 146 34.75 -23.88 -8.88
C SER A 146 33.44 -24.61 -9.18
N ALA A 147 32.47 -23.94 -9.80
CA ALA A 147 31.31 -24.60 -10.40
C ALA A 147 31.75 -25.37 -11.66
N PRO A 148 31.24 -26.59 -11.93
CA PRO A 148 31.58 -27.32 -13.15
C PRO A 148 30.98 -26.64 -14.39
N ALA A 149 31.79 -26.47 -15.43
CA ALA A 149 31.37 -25.90 -16.71
C ALA A 149 30.44 -26.85 -17.49
N PRO A 150 29.49 -26.32 -18.29
CA PRO A 150 28.62 -27.14 -19.15
C PRO A 150 29.42 -27.68 -20.34
N GLY A 151 29.60 -29.00 -20.42
CA GLY A 151 30.24 -29.65 -21.58
C GLY A 151 31.20 -30.80 -21.29
N ALA A 152 31.29 -31.31 -20.06
CA ALA A 152 32.15 -32.45 -19.76
C ALA A 152 31.53 -33.80 -20.23
N PRO A 153 32.31 -34.70 -20.86
CA PRO A 153 31.83 -35.97 -21.40
C PRO A 153 31.42 -36.97 -20.29
N THR A 154 30.47 -37.84 -20.65
CA THR A 154 29.83 -38.85 -19.81
C THR A 154 30.68 -40.12 -19.58
N SER A 155 30.57 -40.66 -18.35
CA SER A 155 30.81 -42.05 -17.89
C SER A 155 32.25 -42.56 -17.67
N PRO A 156 32.48 -43.70 -16.95
CA PRO A 156 31.67 -44.42 -15.94
C PRO A 156 32.47 -44.96 -14.71
N GLY A 157 31.77 -45.30 -13.61
CA GLY A 157 32.28 -46.20 -12.54
C GLY A 157 33.20 -45.53 -11.49
N GLY A 158 33.31 -45.97 -10.25
CA GLY A 158 32.76 -47.07 -9.48
C GLY A 158 33.36 -47.03 -8.06
N TYR A 159 32.67 -47.67 -7.11
CA TYR A 159 33.18 -48.45 -5.98
C TYR A 159 34.25 -47.93 -4.97
N TYR A 160 33.94 -48.23 -3.70
CA TYR A 160 34.77 -48.42 -2.48
C TYR A 160 35.17 -47.22 -1.62
N GLY A 161 34.90 -47.37 -0.32
CA GLY A 161 35.33 -46.53 0.79
C GLY A 161 34.38 -46.59 1.97
#